data_AF-A0A833LR02-F1
#
_entry.id   AF-A0A833LR02-F1
#
_cell.length_a   1.000
_cell.length_b   1.000
_cell.length_c   1.000
_cell.angle_alpha   90.00
_cell.angle_beta   90.00
_cell.angle_gamma   90.00
#
_symmetry.space_group_name_H-M   'P 1'
#
loop_
_entity.id
_entity.type
_entity.pdbx_description
1 polymer ?
#
loop_
_entity_poly.entity_id
_entity_poly.type
_entity_poly.pdbx_seq_one_letter_code
_entity_poly.pdbx_strand_id
1 'polypeptide(L)'
;LKNIADRWALGLPDGLPAAAGEAPGASLTAQVDAAEKQAIAAALRQCDGQVARAAELLQVPKKTLYDKLTRHGLSAEDFRQAILHPTRNSPPG
;
A
#
# COMPACT_ATOMS: atom_id res chain seq x y z
N LEU A 1 -11.01 -22.55 6.06
CA LEU A 1 -10.61 -21.65 4.97
C LEU A 1 -9.10 -21.51 5.01
N LYS A 2 -8.40 -22.08 4.02
CA LYS A 2 -6.94 -22.15 3.86
C LYS A 2 -6.52 -21.20 2.73
N ASN A 3 -5.27 -20.73 2.76
CA ASN A 3 -4.66 -19.62 2.00
C ASN A 3 -5.03 -18.25 2.57
N ILE A 4 -4.11 -17.35 2.96
CA ILE A 4 -2.99 -16.78 2.19
C ILE A 4 -1.80 -16.39 3.13
N ALA A 5 -1.54 -17.11 4.22
CA ALA A 5 -0.47 -16.74 5.17
C ALA A 5 0.90 -17.44 4.93
N ASP A 6 1.00 -18.37 3.97
CA ASP A 6 2.15 -19.28 3.85
C ASP A 6 3.17 -18.92 2.75
N ARG A 7 3.24 -17.65 2.32
CA ARG A 7 4.22 -17.20 1.31
C ARG A 7 5.13 -16.07 1.78
N TRP A 8 5.43 -16.05 3.08
CA TRP A 8 6.43 -15.15 3.68
C TRP A 8 7.60 -15.94 4.32
N ALA A 9 7.86 -17.15 3.82
CA ALA A 9 8.92 -18.03 4.28
C ALA A 9 9.92 -18.36 3.15
N LEU A 10 10.33 -17.37 2.36
CA LEU A 10 11.57 -17.46 1.58
C LEU A 10 12.54 -16.41 2.11
N GLY A 11 13.38 -16.83 3.06
CA GLY A 11 14.59 -16.09 3.37
C GLY A 11 15.53 -16.11 2.16
N LEU A 12 16.12 -14.96 1.85
CA LEU A 12 17.57 -14.75 1.71
C LEU A 12 17.86 -13.25 1.44
N PRO A 13 19.12 -12.78 1.51
CA PRO A 13 19.53 -11.76 2.47
C PRO A 13 19.94 -10.43 1.79
N ASP A 14 20.43 -9.50 2.61
CA ASP A 14 21.21 -8.29 2.29
C ASP A 14 20.56 -7.22 1.41
N GLY A 15 20.05 -6.16 2.07
CA GLY A 15 19.86 -4.87 1.40
C GLY A 15 18.42 -4.33 1.35
N LEU A 16 17.66 -4.46 2.42
CA LEU A 16 16.49 -3.59 2.61
C LEU A 16 17.00 -2.18 2.95
N PRO A 17 16.63 -1.13 2.19
CA PRO A 17 16.87 0.23 2.65
C PRO A 17 16.14 0.37 3.98
N ALA A 18 16.88 0.80 5.01
CA ALA A 18 16.39 0.93 6.38
C ALA A 18 14.94 1.39 6.38
N ALA A 19 14.04 0.50 6.82
CA ALA A 19 12.67 0.84 7.08
C ALA A 19 12.71 2.09 7.97
N ALA A 20 12.22 3.20 7.43
CA ALA A 20 12.28 4.48 8.09
C ALA A 20 11.54 4.37 9.43
N GLY A 21 12.32 4.30 10.52
CA GLY A 21 11.86 4.48 11.89
C GLY A 21 10.87 3.44 12.40
N GLU A 22 11.36 2.22 12.69
CA GLU A 22 10.71 1.39 13.70
C GLU A 22 10.76 2.14 15.04
N ALA A 23 9.66 2.79 15.42
CA ALA A 23 9.49 3.29 16.78
C ALA A 23 9.51 2.05 17.72
N PRO A 24 10.42 2.00 18.72
CA PRO A 24 10.49 0.86 19.63
C PRO A 24 9.18 0.77 20.42
N GLY A 25 8.31 -0.18 20.05
CA GLY A 25 7.02 -0.41 20.71
C GLY A 25 5.79 -0.56 19.81
N ALA A 26 5.91 -0.51 18.48
CA ALA A 26 4.75 -0.79 17.63
C ALA A 26 4.32 -2.27 17.77
N SER A 27 3.09 -2.49 18.25
CA SER A 27 2.52 -3.83 18.36
C SER A 27 2.50 -4.53 17.00
N LEU A 28 2.52 -5.87 16.99
CA LEU A 28 2.42 -6.65 15.74
C LEU A 28 1.21 -6.22 14.91
N THR A 29 0.10 -5.90 15.56
CA THR A 29 -1.11 -5.36 14.92
C THR A 29 -0.83 -4.05 14.18
N ALA A 30 -0.10 -3.10 14.78
CA ALA A 30 0.25 -1.84 14.14
C ALA A 30 1.21 -2.02 12.96
N GLN A 31 2.15 -2.97 13.05
CA GLN A 31 3.05 -3.29 11.95
C GLN A 31 2.31 -3.89 10.75
N VAL A 32 1.37 -4.81 11.01
CA VAL A 32 0.52 -5.40 9.96
C VAL A 32 -0.37 -4.33 9.32
N ASP A 33 -0.94 -3.41 10.11
CA ASP A 33 -1.75 -2.29 9.62
C ASP A 33 -0.95 -1.37 8.69
N ALA A 34 0.26 -0.99 9.11
CA ALA A 34 1.17 -0.17 8.30
C ALA A 34 1.56 -0.86 6.99
N ALA A 35 1.92 -2.15 7.05
CA ALA A 35 2.26 -2.95 5.87
C ALA A 35 1.06 -3.06 4.91
N GLU A 36 -0.14 -3.30 5.42
CA GLU A 36 -1.36 -3.35 4.62
C GLU A 36 -1.64 -2.00 3.94
N LYS A 37 -1.53 -0.90 4.68
CA LYS A 37 -1.72 0.44 4.16
C LYS A 37 -0.72 0.75 3.03
N GLN A 38 0.55 0.37 3.21
CA GLN A 38 1.58 0.54 2.19
C GLN A 38 1.29 -0.30 0.94
N ALA A 39 0.89 -1.56 1.09
CA ALA A 39 0.55 -2.44 -0.04
C ALA A 39 -0.63 -1.89 -0.86
N ILE A 40 -1.68 -1.41 -0.19
CA ILE A 40 -2.85 -0.81 -0.83
C ILE A 40 -2.47 0.47 -1.59
N ALA A 41 -1.69 1.36 -0.96
CA ALA A 41 -1.24 2.60 -1.59
C ALA A 41 -0.36 2.32 -2.82
N ALA A 42 0.55 1.35 -2.74
CA ALA A 42 1.39 0.96 -3.87
C ALA A 42 0.57 0.38 -5.03
N ALA A 43 -0.42 -0.47 -4.74
CA ALA A 43 -1.32 -1.01 -5.76
C ALA A 43 -2.17 0.08 -6.43
N LEU A 44 -2.69 1.03 -5.65
CA LEU A 44 -3.45 2.17 -6.18
C LEU A 44 -2.59 3.07 -7.08
N ARG A 45 -1.34 3.38 -6.70
CA ARG A 45 -0.43 4.16 -7.57
C ARG A 45 -0.15 3.46 -8.89
N GLN A 46 0.12 2.15 -8.85
CA GLN A 46 0.37 1.35 -10.06
C GLN A 46 -0.84 1.22 -10.98
N CYS A 47 -2.05 1.32 -10.41
CA CYS A 47 -3.30 1.20 -11.14
C CYS A 47 -3.96 2.55 -11.45
N ASP A 48 -3.23 3.66 -11.36
CA ASP A 48 -3.75 5.00 -11.56
C ASP A 48 -5.00 5.30 -10.72
N GLY A 49 -5.00 4.88 -9.46
CA GLY A 49 -6.12 5.00 -8.53
C GLY A 49 -7.37 4.18 -8.91
N GLN A 50 -7.26 3.24 -9.84
CA GLN A 50 -8.36 2.33 -10.20
C GLN A 50 -8.50 1.21 -9.16
N VAL A 51 -9.44 1.38 -8.23
CA VAL A 51 -9.72 0.39 -7.17
C VAL A 51 -10.00 -1.01 -7.73
N ALA A 52 -10.72 -1.09 -8.86
CA ALA A 52 -11.01 -2.36 -9.50
C ALA A 52 -9.74 -3.11 -9.91
N ARG A 53 -8.75 -2.43 -10.52
CA ARG A 53 -7.49 -3.04 -10.91
C ARG A 53 -6.58 -3.32 -9.71
N ALA A 54 -6.53 -2.41 -8.74
CA ALA A 54 -5.77 -2.62 -7.52
C ALA A 54 -6.27 -3.84 -6.73
N ALA A 55 -7.59 -4.11 -6.72
CA ALA A 55 -8.17 -5.29 -6.10
C ALA A 55 -7.72 -6.59 -6.80
N GLU A 56 -7.72 -6.61 -8.13
CA GLU A 56 -7.22 -7.74 -8.91
C GLU A 56 -5.72 -7.98 -8.66
N LEU A 57 -4.92 -6.90 -8.65
CA LEU A 57 -3.47 -6.96 -8.39
C LEU A 57 -3.16 -7.54 -7.00
N LEU A 58 -3.91 -7.12 -5.98
CA LEU A 58 -3.80 -7.60 -4.61
C LEU A 58 -4.49 -8.96 -4.38
N GLN A 59 -5.18 -9.49 -5.40
CA GLN A 59 -5.98 -10.72 -5.33
C GLN A 59 -7.00 -10.71 -4.20
N VAL A 60 -7.66 -9.57 -3.99
CA VAL A 60 -8.73 -9.39 -3.00
C VAL A 60 -10.05 -9.04 -3.67
N PRO A 61 -11.20 -9.40 -3.10
CA PRO A 61 -12.49 -8.93 -3.59
C PRO A 61 -12.55 -7.39 -3.56
N LYS A 62 -13.15 -6.77 -4.59
CA LYS A 62 -13.30 -5.30 -4.66
C LYS A 62 -13.95 -4.72 -3.40
N LYS A 63 -15.00 -5.37 -2.89
CA LYS A 63 -15.69 -4.96 -1.65
C LYS A 63 -14.74 -4.95 -0.45
N THR A 64 -13.86 -5.94 -0.34
CA THR A 64 -12.84 -6.02 0.72
C THR A 64 -11.83 -4.89 0.59
N LEU A 65 -11.40 -4.55 -0.63
CA LEU A 65 -10.50 -3.42 -0.84
C LEU A 65 -11.16 -2.11 -0.43
N TYR A 66 -12.43 -1.87 -0.78
CA TYR A 66 -13.17 -0.69 -0.32
C TYR A 66 -13.26 -0.60 1.21
N ASP A 67 -13.55 -1.71 1.88
CA ASP A 67 -13.57 -1.75 3.36
C ASP A 67 -12.20 -1.39 3.97
N LYS A 68 -11.12 -1.92 3.39
CA LYS A 68 -9.76 -1.59 3.81
C LYS A 68 -9.41 -0.11 3.56
N LEU A 69 -9.80 0.45 2.42
CA LEU A 69 -9.60 1.88 2.14
C LEU A 69 -10.28 2.75 3.20
N THR A 70 -11.52 2.45 3.54
CA THR A 70 -12.26 3.16 4.60
C THR A 70 -11.60 2.99 5.96
N ARG A 71 -11.20 1.77 6.34
CA ARG A 71 -10.50 1.49 7.61
C ARG A 71 -9.20 2.28 7.75
N HIS A 72 -8.43 2.40 6.67
CA HIS A 72 -7.13 3.06 6.64
C HIS A 72 -7.18 4.56 6.33
N GLY A 73 -8.39 5.11 6.10
CA GLY A 73 -8.59 6.50 5.70
C GLY A 73 -7.95 6.84 4.34
N LEU A 74 -7.90 5.88 3.42
CA LEU A 74 -7.33 6.05 2.09
C LEU A 74 -8.44 6.36 1.07
N SER A 75 -8.19 7.30 0.17
CA SER A 75 -9.11 7.65 -0.92
C SER A 75 -8.45 7.39 -2.27
N ALA A 76 -9.05 6.52 -3.09
CA ALA A 76 -8.52 6.21 -4.42
C ALA A 76 -8.44 7.43 -5.35
N GLU A 77 -9.25 8.46 -5.10
CA GLU A 77 -9.22 9.75 -5.79
C GLU A 77 -7.90 10.51 -5.61
N ASP A 78 -7.32 10.47 -4.41
CA ASP A 78 -6.02 11.11 -4.13
C ASP A 78 -4.94 10.59 -5.08
N PHE A 79 -4.93 9.27 -5.29
CA PHE A 79 -4.00 8.60 -6.18
C PHE A 79 -4.26 8.89 -7.66
N ARG A 80 -5.50 9.24 -8.05
CA ARG A 80 -5.82 9.70 -9.42
C ARG A 80 -5.29 11.12 -9.67
N GLN A 81 -5.49 12.01 -8.70
CA GLN A 81 -5.08 13.41 -8.79
C GLN A 81 -3.56 13.58 -8.80
N ALA A 82 -2.85 12.73 -8.04
CA ALA A 82 -1.39 12.73 -7.99
C ALA A 82 -0.73 12.43 -9.35
N ILE A 83 -1.39 11.64 -10.21
CA ILE A 83 -0.85 11.24 -11.52
C ILE A 83 -1.24 12.24 -12.62
N LEU A 84 -2.42 12.85 -12.50
CA LEU A 84 -2.90 13.86 -13.46
C LEU A 84 -2.10 15.18 -13.41
N HIS A 85 -1.37 15.46 -12.33
CA HIS A 85 -0.56 16.68 -12.19
C HIS A 85 0.93 16.39 -11.92
N PRO A 86 1.72 15.99 -12.93
CA PRO A 86 3.17 15.79 -12.77
C PRO A 86 3.97 17.10 -12.67
N THR A 87 3.35 18.29 -12.74
CA THR A 87 4.06 19.59 -12.78
C THR A 87 3.78 20.44 -11.54
N ARG A 88 4.48 20.18 -10.42
CA ARG A 88 4.61 21.19 -9.37
C ARG A 88 5.92 21.08 -8.59
N ASN A 89 7.04 20.93 -9.29
CA ASN A 89 8.34 21.29 -8.71
C ASN A 89 9.34 21.70 -9.79
N SER A 90 9.21 22.91 -10.31
CA SER A 90 10.33 23.62 -10.94
C SER A 90 10.96 24.50 -9.85
N PRO A 91 12.27 24.39 -9.56
CA PRO A 91 12.94 25.35 -8.70
C PRO A 91 13.02 26.71 -9.44
N PRO A 92 12.72 27.84 -8.80
CA PRO A 92 13.05 29.14 -9.36
C PRO A 92 14.56 29.40 -9.20
N GLY A 93 15.20 29.74 -10.33
CA GLY A 93 16.33 30.69 -10.49
C GLY A 93 17.53 30.55 -9.58
#